data_AF-A0A812LFJ2-F1
#
_entry.id   AF-A0A812LFJ2-F1
#
_cell.length_a   1.000
_cell.length_b   1.000
_cell.length_c   1.000
_cell.angle_alpha   90.00
_cell.angle_beta   90.00
_cell.angle_gamma   90.00
#
_symmetry.space_group_name_H-M   'P 1'
#
loop_
_entity.id
_entity.type
_entity.pdbx_description
1 polymer ?
#
loop_
_entity_poly.entity_id
_entity_poly.type
_entity_poly.pdbx_seq_one_letter_code
_entity_poly.pdbx_strand_id
1 'polypeptide(L)'
;MALGNKLTAAHFDDVVVKLHAAVESLLQSRGHVQSTKAEIELLTQVEVARRLMIDSLYEPDDRKALKEIFGGDLARVCRVRVALEQLDPATIPRAGQQLSKCLMACQSIEDVLADLGFSRALQEAKEQQRQ
;
A
#
# COMPACT_ATOMS: atom_id res chain seq x y z
N MET A 1 20.42 -0.04 18.90
CA MET A 1 19.24 -0.92 19.09
C MET A 1 18.23 -0.56 18.01
N ALA A 2 18.17 -1.32 16.93
CA ALA A 2 17.14 -1.12 15.91
C ALA A 2 15.83 -1.69 16.46
N LEU A 3 14.83 -0.84 16.66
CA LEU A 3 13.45 -1.30 16.83
C LEU A 3 13.09 -1.97 15.50
N GLY A 4 13.26 -3.29 15.47
CA GLY A 4 12.87 -4.12 14.35
C GLY A 4 11.35 -4.06 14.25
N ASN A 5 10.83 -3.21 13.37
CA ASN A 5 9.47 -3.37 12.86
C ASN A 5 9.47 -4.70 12.10
N LYS A 6 9.06 -5.76 12.79
CA LYS A 6 8.91 -7.07 12.16
C LYS A 6 7.84 -6.93 11.08
N LEU A 7 8.25 -7.19 9.84
CA LEU A 7 7.38 -7.32 8.70
C LEU A 7 6.40 -8.49 8.97
N THR A 8 5.13 -8.17 9.23
CA THR A 8 4.09 -9.15 9.54
C THR A 8 2.78 -8.73 8.88
N ALA A 9 1.89 -9.69 8.64
CA ALA A 9 0.57 -9.43 8.04
C ALA A 9 -0.25 -8.44 8.89
N ALA A 10 -0.27 -8.62 10.20
CA ALA A 10 -0.99 -7.73 11.12
C ALA A 10 -0.44 -6.30 11.12
N HIS A 11 0.88 -6.12 11.02
CA HIS A 11 1.46 -4.78 10.90
C HIS A 11 1.08 -4.12 9.58
N PHE A 12 1.10 -4.88 8.48
CA PHE A 12 0.67 -4.35 7.19
C PHE A 12 -0.83 -3.98 7.19
N ASP A 13 -1.67 -4.80 7.81
CA ASP A 13 -3.11 -4.54 7.94
C ASP A 13 -3.38 -3.23 8.71
N ASP A 14 -2.65 -2.96 9.80
CA ASP A 14 -2.73 -1.67 10.51
C ASP A 14 -2.33 -0.48 9.63
N VAL A 15 -1.29 -0.63 8.81
CA VAL A 15 -0.87 0.41 7.85
C VAL A 15 -1.95 0.65 6.79
N VAL A 16 -2.58 -0.40 6.27
CA VAL A 16 -3.69 -0.28 5.31
C VAL A 16 -4.87 0.46 5.93
N VAL A 17 -5.26 0.13 7.16
CA VAL A 17 -6.34 0.83 7.87
C VAL A 17 -6.03 2.31 8.03
N LYS A 18 -4.81 2.65 8.47
CA LYS A 18 -4.37 4.04 8.62
C LYS A 18 -4.30 4.78 7.30
N LEU A 19 -3.85 4.12 6.23
CA LEU A 19 -3.82 4.68 4.88
C LEU A 19 -5.22 5.06 4.42
N HIS A 20 -6.20 4.16 4.54
CA HIS A 20 -7.59 4.45 4.20
C HIS A 20 -8.16 5.63 5.01
N ALA A 21 -7.93 5.63 6.33
CA ALA A 21 -8.37 6.73 7.19
C ALA A 21 -7.72 8.08 6.79
N ALA A 22 -6.46 8.07 6.37
CA ALA A 22 -5.76 9.27 5.90
C ALA A 22 -6.32 9.77 4.55
N VAL A 23 -6.64 8.86 3.62
CA VAL A 23 -7.31 9.18 2.36
C VAL A 23 -8.68 9.81 2.63
N GLU A 24 -9.51 9.20 3.47
CA GLU A 24 -10.83 9.73 3.82
C GLU A 24 -10.74 11.12 4.48
N SER A 25 -9.81 11.28 5.43
CA SER A 25 -9.55 12.55 6.10
C SER A 25 -9.15 13.65 5.11
N LEU A 26 -8.32 13.33 4.12
CA LEU A 26 -7.91 14.26 3.08
C LEU A 26 -9.11 14.65 2.20
N LEU A 27 -9.90 13.69 1.75
CA LEU A 27 -11.08 13.93 0.91
C LEU A 27 -12.18 14.73 1.63
N GLN A 28 -12.30 14.58 2.95
CA GLN A 28 -13.29 15.29 3.78
C GLN A 28 -12.80 16.65 4.30
N SER A 29 -11.51 16.96 4.15
CA SER A 29 -10.95 18.22 4.65
C SER A 29 -11.55 19.44 3.95
N ARG A 30 -11.93 20.47 4.71
CA ARG A 30 -12.60 21.68 4.18
C ARG A 30 -11.78 22.96 4.35
N GLY A 31 -10.47 22.84 4.55
CA GLY A 31 -9.59 23.99 4.74
C GLY A 31 -8.12 23.64 4.70
N HIS A 32 -7.30 24.63 4.32
CA HIS A 32 -5.88 24.44 4.02
C HIS A 32 -5.11 23.69 5.12
N VAL A 33 -5.26 24.09 6.39
CA VAL A 33 -4.55 23.45 7.51
C VAL A 33 -4.95 21.98 7.70
N GLN A 34 -6.24 21.67 7.55
CA GLN A 34 -6.74 20.29 7.68
C GLN A 34 -6.25 19.43 6.52
N SER A 35 -6.30 19.96 5.30
CA SER A 35 -5.80 19.28 4.10
C SER A 35 -4.31 19.02 4.19
N THR A 36 -3.50 19.99 4.61
CA THR A 36 -2.05 19.79 4.80
C THR A 36 -1.74 18.75 5.86
N LYS A 37 -2.46 18.76 7.00
CA LYS A 37 -2.27 17.74 8.04
C LYS A 37 -2.62 16.34 7.51
N ALA A 38 -3.74 16.20 6.82
CA ALA A 38 -4.17 14.94 6.24
C ALA A 38 -3.22 14.46 5.13
N GLU A 39 -2.69 15.37 4.32
CA GLU A 39 -1.68 15.06 3.29
C GLU A 39 -0.37 14.54 3.92
N ILE A 40 0.10 15.14 5.02
CA ILE A 40 1.30 14.66 5.74
C ILE A 40 1.06 13.26 6.31
N GLU A 41 -0.09 13.02 6.93
CA GLU A 41 -0.44 11.70 7.47
C GLU A 41 -0.51 10.65 6.35
N LEU A 42 -1.19 10.98 5.24
CA LEU A 42 -1.26 10.14 4.05
C LEU A 42 0.13 9.78 3.55
N LEU A 43 1.00 10.78 3.33
CA LEU A 43 2.36 10.56 2.84
C LEU A 43 3.19 9.70 3.78
N THR A 44 2.97 9.82 5.09
CA THR A 44 3.63 8.98 6.08
C THR A 44 3.20 7.52 5.90
N GLN A 45 1.90 7.25 5.81
CA GLN A 45 1.40 5.88 5.62
C GLN A 45 1.77 5.29 4.25
N VAL A 46 1.80 6.12 3.20
CA VAL A 46 2.28 5.74 1.86
C VAL A 46 3.72 5.26 1.92
N GLU A 47 4.60 5.98 2.60
CA GLU A 47 6.01 5.59 2.72
C GLU A 47 6.20 4.34 3.59
N VAL A 48 5.43 4.18 4.66
CA VAL A 48 5.46 2.96 5.48
C VAL A 48 4.99 1.76 4.66
N ALA A 49 3.86 1.86 3.95
CA ALA A 49 3.35 0.79 3.09
C ALA A 49 4.36 0.43 1.99
N ARG A 50 4.92 1.43 1.31
CA ARG A 50 5.97 1.25 0.30
C ARG A 50 7.17 0.52 0.88
N ARG A 51 7.65 0.95 2.05
CA ARG A 51 8.82 0.36 2.69
C ARG A 51 8.59 -1.11 3.03
N LEU A 52 7.44 -1.45 3.62
CA LEU A 52 7.09 -2.83 3.96
C LEU A 52 7.00 -3.72 2.71
N MET A 53 6.38 -3.24 1.63
CA MET A 53 6.32 -3.97 0.36
C MET A 53 7.74 -4.23 -0.19
N ILE A 54 8.58 -3.20 -0.25
CA ILE A 54 9.94 -3.32 -0.73
C ILE A 54 10.78 -4.27 0.15
N ASP A 55 10.70 -4.12 1.47
CA ASP A 55 11.44 -4.98 2.40
C ASP A 55 11.02 -6.46 2.27
N SER A 56 9.73 -6.72 1.98
CA SER A 56 9.24 -8.09 1.73
C SER A 56 9.83 -8.75 0.48
N LEU A 57 10.19 -7.95 -0.54
CA LEU A 57 10.79 -8.44 -1.79
C LEU A 57 12.25 -8.85 -1.60
N TYR A 58 12.95 -8.20 -0.66
CA TYR A 58 14.38 -8.41 -0.39
C TYR A 58 14.65 -9.37 0.77
N GLU A 59 13.63 -10.04 1.30
CA GLU A 59 13.80 -10.98 2.39
C GLU A 59 14.61 -12.22 1.93
N PRO A 60 15.71 -12.57 2.63
CA PRO A 60 16.64 -13.63 2.19
C PRO A 60 16.07 -15.05 2.29
N ASP A 61 15.00 -15.27 3.06
CA ASP A 61 14.39 -16.57 3.34
C ASP A 61 13.30 -16.94 2.30
N ASP A 62 13.69 -17.07 1.04
CA ASP A 62 12.82 -17.51 -0.08
C ASP A 62 11.47 -16.75 -0.20
N ARG A 63 11.50 -15.44 0.12
CA ARG A 63 10.32 -14.57 0.06
C ARG A 63 9.15 -15.09 0.91
N LYS A 64 9.44 -15.76 2.04
CA LYS A 64 8.41 -16.33 2.92
C LYS A 64 7.46 -15.25 3.46
N ALA A 65 7.96 -14.12 3.96
CA ALA A 65 7.08 -13.05 4.42
C ALA A 65 6.24 -12.46 3.28
N LEU A 66 6.77 -12.36 2.07
CA LEU A 66 5.99 -11.91 0.92
C LEU A 66 4.82 -12.85 0.62
N LYS A 67 5.03 -14.17 0.66
CA LYS A 67 3.96 -15.17 0.51
C LYS A 67 2.97 -15.13 1.67
N GLU A 68 3.45 -14.99 2.90
CA GLU A 68 2.60 -14.94 4.11
C GLU A 68 1.72 -13.68 4.17
N ILE A 69 2.28 -12.54 3.78
CA ILE A 69 1.60 -11.25 3.83
C ILE A 69 0.72 -11.06 2.60
N PHE A 70 1.22 -11.37 1.40
CA PHE A 70 0.56 -11.01 0.15
C PHE A 70 0.08 -12.21 -0.67
N GLY A 71 0.67 -13.40 -0.50
CA GLY A 71 0.38 -14.58 -1.32
C GLY A 71 -0.94 -15.30 -1.01
N GLY A 72 -1.71 -14.86 -0.03
CA GLY A 72 -3.04 -15.43 0.25
C GLY A 72 -4.08 -14.96 -0.78
N ASP A 73 -4.86 -13.95 -0.41
CA ASP A 73 -5.96 -13.41 -1.19
C ASP A 73 -5.56 -12.18 -2.03
N LEU A 74 -4.29 -11.75 -1.96
CA LEU A 74 -3.78 -10.52 -2.57
C LEU A 74 -4.57 -9.25 -2.19
N ALA A 75 -5.50 -9.34 -1.24
CA ALA A 75 -6.42 -8.27 -0.92
C ALA A 75 -5.67 -7.07 -0.35
N ARG A 76 -4.57 -7.32 0.38
CA ARG A 76 -3.74 -6.28 0.99
C ARG A 76 -3.12 -5.33 -0.03
N VAL A 77 -2.49 -5.86 -1.08
CA VAL A 77 -1.86 -5.01 -2.11
C VAL A 77 -2.91 -4.29 -2.94
N CYS A 78 -4.04 -4.95 -3.23
CA CYS A 78 -5.16 -4.33 -3.93
C CYS A 78 -5.78 -3.18 -3.12
N ARG A 79 -5.98 -3.36 -1.80
CA ARG A 79 -6.52 -2.30 -0.91
C ARG A 79 -5.64 -1.05 -0.94
N VAL A 80 -4.32 -1.22 -0.86
CA VAL A 80 -3.38 -0.09 -0.98
C VAL A 80 -3.57 0.60 -2.33
N ARG A 81 -3.54 -0.16 -3.42
CA ARG A 81 -3.72 0.40 -4.77
C ARG A 81 -5.02 1.20 -4.89
N VAL A 82 -6.15 0.64 -4.46
CA VAL A 82 -7.46 1.31 -4.49
C VAL A 82 -7.48 2.57 -3.63
N ALA A 83 -6.84 2.56 -2.46
CA ALA A 83 -6.73 3.76 -1.63
C ALA A 83 -5.98 4.89 -2.35
N LEU A 84 -4.90 4.56 -3.06
CA LEU A 84 -4.09 5.54 -3.79
C LEU A 84 -4.74 6.01 -5.10
N GLU A 85 -5.44 5.12 -5.81
CA GLU A 85 -6.12 5.42 -7.08
C GLU A 85 -7.34 6.34 -6.90
N GLN A 86 -7.90 6.42 -5.69
CA GLN A 86 -8.96 7.38 -5.35
C GLN A 86 -8.47 8.83 -5.30
N LEU A 87 -7.17 9.05 -5.21
CA LEU A 87 -6.59 10.37 -5.08
C LEU A 87 -6.29 10.96 -6.46
N ASP A 88 -6.81 12.15 -6.73
CA ASP A 88 -6.47 12.90 -7.94
C ASP A 88 -5.09 13.57 -7.75
N PRO A 89 -4.06 13.21 -8.55
CA PRO A 89 -2.74 13.85 -8.46
C PRO A 89 -2.77 15.36 -8.66
N ALA A 90 -3.77 15.89 -9.38
CA ALA A 90 -3.95 17.33 -9.56
C ALA A 90 -4.32 18.04 -8.25
N THR A 91 -4.96 17.33 -7.32
CA THR A 91 -5.37 17.89 -6.02
C THR A 91 -4.25 17.86 -4.98
N ILE A 92 -3.26 16.96 -5.15
CA ILE A 92 -2.11 16.79 -4.26
C ILE A 92 -0.79 16.73 -5.06
N PRO A 93 -0.41 17.82 -5.74
CA PRO A 93 0.74 17.81 -6.65
C PRO A 93 2.07 17.53 -5.95
N ARG A 94 2.18 17.82 -4.65
CA ARG A 94 3.38 17.52 -3.85
C ARG A 94 3.50 16.04 -3.49
N ALA A 95 2.39 15.31 -3.46
CA ALA A 95 2.35 13.90 -3.12
C ALA A 95 2.51 12.97 -4.33
N GLY A 96 2.29 13.47 -5.56
CA GLY A 96 2.23 12.65 -6.77
C GLY A 96 3.45 11.73 -6.97
N GLN A 97 4.66 12.19 -6.62
CA GLN A 97 5.86 11.36 -6.73
C GLN A 97 5.87 10.21 -5.72
N GLN A 98 5.50 10.43 -4.45
CA GLN A 98 5.43 9.37 -3.45
C GLN A 98 4.33 8.36 -3.79
N LEU A 99 3.16 8.82 -4.23
CA LEU A 99 2.04 7.96 -4.63
C LEU A 99 2.45 7.04 -5.78
N SER A 100 3.07 7.62 -6.83
CA SER A 100 3.57 6.85 -7.97
C SER A 100 4.60 5.80 -7.53
N LYS A 101 5.52 6.14 -6.61
CA LYS A 101 6.49 5.17 -6.07
C LYS A 101 5.83 4.04 -5.28
N CYS A 102 4.76 4.31 -4.54
CA CYS A 102 4.04 3.29 -3.80
C CYS A 102 3.20 2.38 -4.73
N LEU A 103 2.58 2.96 -5.76
CA LEU A 103 1.92 2.19 -6.82
C LEU A 103 2.89 1.28 -7.58
N MET A 104 4.11 1.74 -7.86
CA MET A 104 5.15 0.89 -8.44
C MET A 104 5.55 -0.25 -7.51
N ALA A 105 5.62 -0.01 -6.20
CA ALA A 105 5.87 -1.09 -5.24
C ALA A 105 4.71 -2.12 -5.22
N CYS A 106 3.46 -1.66 -5.30
CA CYS A 106 2.30 -2.55 -5.46
C CYS A 106 2.47 -3.42 -6.72
N GLN A 107 2.84 -2.81 -7.86
CA GLN A 107 3.08 -3.53 -9.10
C GLN A 107 4.21 -4.56 -8.96
N SER A 108 5.32 -4.22 -8.32
CA SER A 108 6.43 -5.18 -8.11
C SER A 108 6.02 -6.38 -7.26
N ILE A 109 5.18 -6.19 -6.24
CA ILE A 109 4.61 -7.28 -5.44
C ILE A 109 3.70 -8.16 -6.30
N GLU A 110 2.82 -7.54 -7.07
CA GLU A 110 1.91 -8.22 -7.99
C GLU A 110 2.66 -9.07 -9.02
N ASP A 111 3.71 -8.53 -9.64
CA ASP A 111 4.54 -9.21 -10.63
C ASP A 111 5.26 -10.41 -10.01
N VAL A 112 5.89 -10.23 -8.85
CA VAL A 112 6.58 -11.32 -8.15
C VAL A 112 5.61 -12.42 -7.72
N LEU A 113 4.41 -12.08 -7.29
CA LEU A 113 3.41 -13.08 -6.92
C LEU A 113 2.86 -13.82 -8.14
N ALA A 114 2.70 -13.14 -9.28
CA ALA A 114 2.38 -13.78 -10.54
C ALA A 114 3.44 -14.81 -10.95
N ASP A 115 4.74 -14.44 -10.86
CA ASP A 115 5.86 -15.34 -11.13
C ASP A 115 5.91 -16.55 -10.18
N LEU A 116 5.42 -16.39 -8.95
CA LEU A 116 5.30 -17.45 -7.95
C LEU A 116 4.03 -18.32 -8.12
N GLY A 117 3.21 -18.06 -9.14
CA GLY A 117 2.03 -18.86 -9.49
C GLY A 117 0.68 -18.32 -8.96
N PHE A 118 0.65 -17.11 -8.40
CA PHE A 118 -0.57 -16.51 -7.85
C PHE A 118 -1.38 -15.67 -8.86
N SER A 119 -1.07 -15.73 -10.16
CA SER A 119 -1.70 -14.88 -11.18
C SER A 119 -3.23 -14.96 -11.21
N ARG A 120 -3.82 -16.13 -10.94
CA ARG A 120 -5.27 -16.29 -10.90
C ARG A 120 -5.91 -15.60 -9.69
N ALA A 121 -5.34 -15.79 -8.50
CA ALA A 121 -5.78 -15.10 -7.29
C ALA A 121 -5.67 -13.58 -7.46
N LEU A 122 -4.66 -13.12 -8.21
CA LEU A 122 -4.43 -11.70 -8.49
C LEU A 122 -5.53 -11.10 -9.36
N GLN A 123 -5.99 -11.86 -10.35
CA GLN A 123 -7.09 -11.44 -11.18
C GLN A 123 -8.40 -11.39 -10.36
N GLU A 124 -8.68 -12.43 -9.58
CA GLU A 124 -9.88 -12.51 -8.73
C GLU A 124 -9.92 -11.37 -7.70
N ALA A 125 -8.80 -11.07 -7.04
CA ALA A 125 -8.69 -9.97 -6.08
C ALA A 125 -8.94 -8.59 -6.73
N LYS A 126 -8.40 -8.37 -7.94
CA LYS A 126 -8.63 -7.12 -8.69
C LYS A 126 -10.09 -6.98 -9.13
N GLU A 127 -10.75 -8.07 -9.51
CA GLU A 127 -12.16 -8.07 -9.89
C GLU A 127 -13.07 -7.77 -8.69
N GLN A 128 -12.80 -8.36 -7.52
CA GLN A 128 -13.56 -8.12 -6.30
C GLN A 128 -13.51 -6.68 -5.80
N GLN A 129 -12.43 -5.95 -6.09
CA GLN A 129 -12.29 -4.55 -5.68
C GLN A 129 -12.81 -3.53 -6.70
N ARG A 130 -13.20 -3.99 -7.90
CA ARG A 130 -13.85 -3.15 -8.92
C ARG A 130 -15.38 -3.13 -8.81
N GLN A 131 -15.96 -4.03 -8.00
CA GLN A 131 -17.40 -4.10 -7.71
C GLN A 131 -17.73 -3.29 -6.46
#